data_AF-A0A6G3XQU4-F1
#
_entry.id   AF-A0A6G3XQU4-F1
#
_cell.length_a   1.000
_cell.length_b   1.000
_cell.length_c   1.000
_cell.angle_alpha   90.00
_cell.angle_beta   90.00
_cell.angle_gamma   90.00
#
_symmetry.space_group_name_H-M   'P 1'
#
loop_
_entity.id
_entity.type
_entity.pdbx_description
1 polymer ?
#
loop_
_entity_poly.entity_id
_entity_poly.type
_entity_poly.pdbx_seq_one_letter_code
_entity_poly.pdbx_strand_id
1 'polypeptide(L)'
;LRPVPGTQGDIEVPAVDFPYKVTSEDVEVFNLDMTAVSYDVTWYLELEWASGGNEGTLRIDDRGKPFRLSGMKGRPEYIYGNEEVGWEPAT
;
A
#
# COMPACT_ATOMS: atom_id res chain seq x y z
N LEU A 1 -3.04 11.77 6.22
CA LEU A 1 -3.62 10.41 6.16
C LEU A 1 -4.31 10.16 7.49
N ARG A 2 -5.51 9.57 7.51
CA ARG A 2 -6.19 9.20 8.75
C ARG A 2 -6.04 7.68 8.92
N PRO A 3 -5.32 7.20 9.96
CA PRO A 3 -5.27 5.77 10.26
C PRO A 3 -6.67 5.20 10.50
N VAL A 4 -6.88 3.96 10.09
CA VAL A 4 -8.10 3.19 10.37
C VAL A 4 -7.68 1.86 10.99
N PRO A 5 -8.52 1.24 11.84
CA PRO A 5 -8.21 -0.07 12.41
C PRO A 5 -7.89 -1.09 11.31
N GLY A 6 -6.83 -1.86 11.53
CA GLY A 6 -6.43 -2.96 10.67
C GLY A 6 -7.09 -4.27 11.11
N THR A 7 -6.83 -5.35 10.37
CA THR A 7 -7.32 -6.69 10.71
C THR A 7 -6.19 -7.72 10.57
N GLN A 8 -6.01 -8.55 11.60
CA GLN A 8 -5.06 -9.67 11.60
C GLN A 8 -5.83 -10.97 11.90
N GLY A 9 -6.26 -11.66 10.83
CA GLY A 9 -7.20 -12.78 10.97
C GLY A 9 -8.53 -12.28 11.53
N ASP A 10 -8.95 -12.80 12.68
CA ASP A 10 -10.17 -12.37 13.38
C ASP A 10 -9.94 -11.23 14.39
N ILE A 11 -8.70 -10.73 14.50
CA ILE A 11 -8.33 -9.68 15.46
C ILE A 11 -8.40 -8.31 14.79
N GLU A 12 -9.16 -7.39 15.37
CA GLU A 12 -9.07 -5.96 15.03
C GLU A 12 -7.82 -5.36 15.68
N VAL A 13 -6.98 -4.74 14.87
CA VAL A 13 -5.78 -4.04 15.33
C VAL A 13 -6.14 -2.55 15.40
N PRO A 14 -6.18 -1.93 16.60
CA PRO A 14 -6.62 -0.55 16.73
C PRO A 14 -5.70 0.40 15.96
N ALA A 15 -6.30 1.39 15.29
CA ALA A 15 -5.53 2.47 14.69
C ALA A 15 -4.94 3.36 15.78
N VAL A 16 -3.62 3.57 15.72
CA VAL A 16 -2.92 4.58 16.53
C VAL A 16 -2.61 5.76 15.63
N ASP A 17 -2.68 6.98 16.16
CA ASP A 17 -2.32 8.19 15.42
C ASP A 17 -0.81 8.46 15.52
N PHE A 18 -0.26 9.17 14.52
CA PHE A 18 1.14 9.60 14.53
C PHE A 18 1.43 10.56 15.70
N PRO A 19 2.67 10.57 16.24
CA PRO A 19 3.84 9.79 15.79
C PRO A 19 3.94 8.38 16.42
N TYR A 20 4.38 7.41 15.62
CA TYR A 20 4.73 6.08 16.13
C TYR A 20 6.14 6.06 16.72
N LYS A 21 6.33 5.27 17.78
CA LYS A 21 7.63 5.05 18.39
C LYS A 21 7.97 3.57 18.30
N VAL A 22 9.03 3.25 17.55
CA VAL A 22 9.56 1.90 17.44
C VAL A 22 10.73 1.69 18.38
N THR A 23 10.92 0.45 18.80
CA THR A 23 12.15 -0.01 19.46
C THR A 23 12.65 -1.28 18.77
N SER A 24 13.83 -1.79 19.14
CA SER A 24 14.31 -3.08 18.60
C SER A 24 13.40 -4.26 18.95
N GLU A 25 12.56 -4.11 19.98
CA GLU A 25 11.63 -5.13 20.47
C GLU A 25 10.17 -4.83 20.07
N ASP A 26 9.91 -3.65 19.51
CA ASP A 26 8.57 -3.16 19.16
C ASP A 26 8.61 -2.52 17.76
N VAL A 27 8.34 -3.35 16.75
CA VAL A 27 8.42 -2.99 15.32
C VAL A 27 7.05 -2.53 14.85
N GLU A 28 7.01 -1.37 14.18
CA GLU A 28 5.80 -0.87 13.53
C GLU A 28 5.72 -1.33 12.06
N VAL A 29 4.54 -1.78 11.63
CA VAL A 29 4.27 -2.19 10.24
C VAL A 29 3.17 -1.32 9.65
N PHE A 30 3.50 -0.58 8.59
CA PHE A 30 2.53 0.22 7.84
C PHE A 30 1.91 -0.61 6.71
N ASN A 31 0.63 -0.94 6.86
CA ASN A 31 -0.17 -1.49 5.76
C ASN A 31 -0.86 -0.36 5.02
N LEU A 32 -0.64 -0.28 3.71
CA LEU A 32 -1.19 0.76 2.86
C LEU A 32 -2.21 0.16 1.91
N ASP A 33 -3.48 0.46 2.15
CA ASP A 33 -4.54 0.15 1.20
C ASP A 33 -4.78 1.36 0.31
N MET A 34 -4.47 1.20 -0.98
CA MET A 34 -4.57 2.26 -1.97
C MET A 34 -5.41 1.80 -3.14
N THR A 35 -6.39 2.62 -3.51
CA THR A 35 -7.30 2.35 -4.63
C THR A 35 -7.20 3.45 -5.68
N ALA A 36 -6.97 3.08 -6.93
CA ALA A 36 -7.14 3.95 -8.10
C ALA A 36 -8.39 3.52 -8.86
N VAL A 37 -9.22 4.48 -9.28
CA VAL A 37 -10.51 4.16 -9.94
C VAL A 37 -10.40 4.26 -11.46
N SER A 38 -9.96 5.42 -11.98
CA SER A 38 -9.98 5.72 -13.43
C SER A 38 -8.62 6.11 -14.00
N TYR A 39 -7.60 6.22 -13.16
CA TYR A 39 -6.31 6.77 -13.52
C TYR A 39 -5.20 5.73 -13.38
N ASP A 40 -4.15 5.93 -14.15
CA ASP A 40 -2.85 5.30 -13.92
C ASP A 40 -2.05 6.23 -13.02
N VAL A 41 -1.70 5.76 -11.83
CA VAL A 41 -1.15 6.58 -10.75
C VAL A 41 0.20 6.02 -10.37
N THR A 42 1.22 6.88 -10.41
CA THR A 42 2.52 6.59 -9.82
C THR A 42 2.69 7.35 -8.51
N TRP A 43 3.19 6.69 -7.46
CA TRP A 43 3.31 7.28 -6.13
C TRP A 43 4.53 6.76 -5.38
N TYR A 44 4.96 7.51 -4.37
CA TYR A 44 5.96 7.13 -3.39
C TYR A 44 5.53 7.73 -2.04
N LEU A 45 6.13 7.27 -0.95
CA LEU A 45 5.92 7.88 0.37
C LEU A 45 7.18 8.57 0.85
N GLU A 46 6.96 9.59 1.66
CA GLU A 46 7.98 10.22 2.49
C GLU A 46 7.59 10.01 3.94
N LEU A 47 8.50 9.40 4.70
CA LEU A 47 8.36 9.19 6.14
C LEU A 47 9.36 10.07 6.86
N GLU A 48 8.86 11.08 7.58
CA GLU A 48 9.66 11.85 8.51
C GLU A 48 9.96 11.03 9.77
N TRP A 49 11.22 11.04 10.21
CA TRP A 49 11.66 10.27 11.38
C TRP A 49 12.67 11.05 12.22
N ALA A 50 12.72 10.70 13.50
CA ALA A 50 13.76 11.13 14.42
C ALA A 50 14.20 9.96 15.32
N SER A 51 15.51 9.78 15.51
CA SER A 51 16.08 8.71 16.34
C SER A 51 17.46 9.08 16.88
N GLY A 52 17.67 8.94 18.18
CA GLY A 52 18.99 9.14 18.82
C GLY A 52 19.63 10.52 18.56
N GLY A 53 18.82 11.56 18.35
CA GLY A 53 19.28 12.92 18.01
C GLY A 53 19.49 13.18 16.52
N ASN A 54 19.29 12.19 15.66
CA ASN A 54 19.23 12.38 14.21
C ASN A 54 17.78 12.49 13.74
N GLU A 55 17.56 13.18 12.63
CA GLU A 55 16.27 13.28 11.98
C GLU A 55 16.43 13.24 10.45
N GLY A 56 15.35 12.97 9.74
CA GLY A 56 15.34 13.01 8.28
C GLY A 56 14.04 12.52 7.66
N THR A 57 14.07 12.39 6.34
CA THR A 57 12.95 11.89 5.55
C THR A 57 13.39 10.64 4.79
N LEU A 58 12.72 9.52 5.04
CA LEU A 58 12.91 8.28 4.32
C LEU A 58 11.94 8.25 3.13
N ARG A 59 12.48 8.10 1.93
CA ARG A 59 11.68 7.82 0.74
C ARG A 59 11.42 6.32 0.64
N ILE A 60 10.15 5.94 0.49
CA ILE A 60 9.71 4.56 0.29
C ILE A 60 9.14 4.44 -1.12
N ASP A 61 9.78 3.62 -1.94
CA ASP A 61 9.44 3.37 -3.33
C ASP A 61 9.85 1.94 -3.76
N ASP A 62 9.55 1.53 -5.00
CA ASP A 62 9.97 0.25 -5.56
C ASP A 62 11.37 0.36 -6.16
N ARG A 63 12.39 0.19 -5.31
CA ARG A 63 13.81 0.09 -5.70
C ARG A 63 14.27 1.28 -6.58
N GLY A 64 13.91 2.50 -6.19
CA GLY A 64 14.25 3.74 -6.89
C GLY A 64 13.23 4.16 -7.95
N LYS A 65 12.11 3.45 -8.07
CA LYS A 65 11.00 3.81 -8.96
C LYS A 65 9.71 4.00 -8.15
N PRO A 66 8.85 4.95 -8.49
CA PRO A 66 7.53 5.06 -7.87
C PRO A 66 6.75 3.74 -8.02
N PHE A 67 5.98 3.39 -6.99
CA PHE A 67 4.94 2.39 -7.11
C PHE A 67 3.93 2.81 -8.18
N ARG A 68 3.27 1.84 -8.82
CA ARG A 68 2.24 2.09 -9.83
C ARG A 68 0.97 1.35 -9.48
N LEU A 69 -0.15 2.05 -9.54
CA LEU A 69 -1.50 1.52 -9.40
C LEU A 69 -2.35 2.06 -10.55
N SER A 70 -3.06 1.17 -11.25
CA SER A 70 -3.99 1.57 -12.31
C SER A 70 -5.41 1.23 -11.90
N GLY A 71 -6.32 2.18 -12.11
CA GLY A 71 -7.74 1.91 -12.05
C GLY A 71 -8.22 1.13 -13.27
N MET A 72 -9.22 0.28 -13.05
CA MET A 72 -9.83 -0.56 -14.09
C MET A 72 -11.12 0.01 -14.67
N LYS A 73 -11.67 1.09 -14.09
CA LYS A 73 -12.95 1.64 -14.54
C LYS A 73 -12.89 2.05 -16.02
N GLY A 74 -13.76 1.46 -16.83
CA GLY A 74 -13.86 1.73 -18.26
C GLY A 74 -12.74 1.11 -19.11
N ARG A 75 -11.92 0.23 -18.53
CA ARG A 75 -10.92 -0.57 -19.24
C ARG A 75 -11.42 -2.00 -19.42
N PRO A 76 -11.08 -2.68 -20.52
CA PRO A 76 -11.39 -4.09 -20.67
C PRO A 76 -10.63 -4.89 -19.60
N GLU A 77 -11.35 -5.70 -18.85
CA GLU A 77 -10.80 -6.70 -17.95
C GLU A 77 -10.73 -8.04 -18.69
N TYR A 78 -9.70 -8.83 -18.41
CA TYR A 78 -9.53 -10.16 -18.97
C TYR A 78 -9.35 -11.16 -17.85
N ILE A 79 -10.06 -12.27 -17.92
CA ILE A 79 -9.94 -13.39 -17.00
C ILE A 79 -9.33 -14.59 -17.72
N TYR A 80 -8.56 -15.37 -16.98
CA TYR A 80 -8.04 -16.64 -17.49
C TYR A 80 -9.04 -17.74 -17.18
N GLY A 81 -9.64 -18.33 -18.21
CA GLY A 81 -10.62 -19.41 -18.06
C GLY A 81 -9.95 -20.73 -17.70
N ASN A 82 -9.34 -21.38 -18.69
CA ASN A 82 -8.54 -22.60 -18.54
C ASN A 82 -7.56 -22.72 -19.72
N GLU A 83 -6.80 -23.82 -19.80
CA GLU A 83 -5.81 -24.03 -20.87
C GLU A 83 -6.43 -24.13 -22.29
N GLU A 84 -7.69 -24.53 -22.42
CA GLU A 84 -8.38 -24.62 -23.72
C GLU A 84 -8.95 -23.27 -24.17
N VAL A 85 -9.47 -22.46 -23.24
CA VAL A 85 -10.12 -21.16 -23.51
C VAL A 85 -9.13 -20.00 -23.52
N GLY A 86 -8.09 -20.06 -22.67
CA GLY A 86 -7.11 -19.00 -22.52
C GLY A 86 -7.68 -17.74 -21.84
N TRP A 87 -7.14 -16.58 -22.22
CA TRP A 87 -7.61 -15.28 -21.73
C TRP A 87 -8.83 -14.80 -22.53
N GLU A 88 -9.91 -14.48 -21.84
CA GLU A 88 -11.13 -13.91 -22.45
C GLU A 88 -11.56 -12.63 -21.75
N PRO A 89 -12.29 -11.72 -22.42
CA PRO A 89 -12.84 -10.55 -21.76
C PRO A 89 -13.74 -10.96 -20.59
N ALA A 90 -13.55 -10.33 -19.43
CA ALA A 90 -14.48 -10.46 -18.32
C ALA A 90 -15.86 -9.91 -18.74
N THR A 91 -16.93 -10.64 -18.41
CA THR A 91 -18.32 -10.29 -18.75
C THR A 91 -19.08 -9.71 -17.58
#